data_AF-A0A969KME0-F1
#
_entry.id   AF-A0A969KME0-F1
#
_cell.length_a   1.000
_cell.length_b   1.000
_cell.length_c   1.000
_cell.angle_alpha   90.00
_cell.angle_beta   90.00
_cell.angle_gamma   90.00
#
_symmetry.space_group_name_H-M   'P 1'
#
loop_
_entity.id
_entity.type
_entity.pdbx_description
1 polymer ?
#
loop_
_entity_poly.entity_id
_entity_poly.type
_entity_poly.pdbx_seq_one_letter_code
_entity_poly.pdbx_strand_id
1 'polypeptide(L)'
;MTLSRTLARHIVETLGSSGTPPSRGVQYFNVGNQSLLDALDKFYFSSYLPSGGATYKMVIGDYGSGKSHFLYCIRDIAWARGFAVAKVDLSPVETPYNDQRLVYAAVARNLIWHEADAEVSDERGLPSFLEGTLHKVIFGENSGEEVGLDQLNHPHYRALVDTLELSFVDSLSYKNAVLGFFDARIRDHEDRLDSLARWLTGANTTPDDTKILREIGVTGKISRTNAFRMLRSLAQTIRALSYSGLVLLFDEVDRMASIGGKAEKLATDNLREVIDRCREELPGAMFIYAVPPQFIYDIVPRYPALQQRVRAPGRFSNTNHFSPQINLEHLDLAENELMVAIGEKLIPIYETAFDTHLNTQIQYANAAILANVTRDVFLDISHRRIFVKAYVTELARQHASEEHLISEDEAIAIVRGQVDQLSGGETAPF
;
A
#
# COMPACT_ATOMS: atom_id res chain seq x y z
N MET A 1 -19.56 1.97 8.61
CA MET A 1 -18.83 2.81 9.57
C MET A 1 -19.21 4.26 9.28
N THR A 2 -19.62 5.01 10.29
CA THR A 2 -19.83 6.46 10.20
C THR A 2 -18.47 7.15 10.19
N LEU A 3 -18.29 8.10 9.26
CA LEU A 3 -17.06 8.89 9.16
C LEU A 3 -16.89 9.76 10.41
N SER A 4 -15.78 9.59 11.15
CA SER A 4 -15.48 10.45 12.29
C SER A 4 -14.98 11.83 11.83
N ARG A 5 -15.18 12.86 12.67
CA ARG A 5 -14.72 14.23 12.38
C ARG A 5 -13.19 14.29 12.24
N THR A 6 -12.45 13.54 13.05
CA THR A 6 -10.98 13.45 12.98
C THR A 6 -10.54 12.91 11.63
N LEU A 7 -11.12 11.78 11.19
CA LEU A 7 -10.77 11.16 9.91
C LEU A 7 -11.20 12.04 8.74
N ALA A 8 -12.40 12.65 8.80
CA ALA A 8 -12.85 13.61 7.81
C ALA A 8 -11.87 14.77 7.66
N ARG A 9 -11.40 15.33 8.78
CA ARG A 9 -10.42 16.41 8.79
C ARG A 9 -9.10 15.95 8.16
N HIS A 10 -8.60 14.79 8.53
CA HIS A 10 -7.39 14.22 7.95
C HIS A 10 -7.51 14.06 6.42
N ILE A 11 -8.65 13.57 5.92
CA ILE A 11 -8.92 13.45 4.48
C ILE A 11 -8.82 14.82 3.81
N VAL A 12 -9.58 15.80 4.30
CA VAL A 12 -9.65 17.13 3.66
C VAL A 12 -8.29 17.84 3.67
N GLU A 13 -7.58 17.83 4.79
CA GLU A 13 -6.27 18.50 4.91
C GLU A 13 -5.22 17.85 3.99
N THR A 14 -5.23 16.52 3.88
CA THR A 14 -4.30 15.79 3.01
C THR A 14 -4.58 16.08 1.53
N LEU A 15 -5.86 15.99 1.12
CA LEU A 15 -6.26 16.26 -0.25
C LEU A 15 -6.03 17.74 -0.64
N GLY A 16 -6.33 18.69 0.24
CA GLY A 16 -6.12 20.12 -0.03
C GLY A 16 -4.65 20.52 -0.12
N SER A 17 -3.78 19.89 0.70
CA SER A 17 -2.35 20.24 0.73
C SER A 17 -1.60 19.72 -0.49
N SER A 18 -1.77 18.44 -0.84
CA SER A 18 -0.94 17.78 -1.85
C SER A 18 -1.73 17.25 -3.06
N GLY A 19 -3.05 17.13 -2.97
CA GLY A 19 -3.88 16.40 -3.93
C GLY A 19 -3.65 14.88 -3.92
N THR A 20 -2.87 14.35 -2.98
CA THR A 20 -2.60 12.91 -2.87
C THR A 20 -3.56 12.25 -1.89
N PRO A 21 -3.96 11.00 -2.09
CA PRO A 21 -4.87 10.32 -1.16
C PRO A 21 -4.23 10.14 0.23
N PRO A 22 -4.99 10.33 1.32
CA PRO A 22 -4.53 9.97 2.67
C PRO A 22 -4.32 8.46 2.80
N SER A 23 -3.53 8.05 3.79
CA SER A 23 -3.33 6.63 4.08
C SER A 23 -4.59 5.97 4.61
N ARG A 24 -5.52 6.66 5.27
CA ARG A 24 -6.81 6.11 5.71
C ARG A 24 -7.97 6.92 5.15
N GLY A 25 -9.13 6.30 4.98
CA GLY A 25 -10.36 6.98 4.57
C GLY A 25 -10.59 7.08 3.05
N VAL A 26 -9.77 6.41 2.24
CA VAL A 26 -9.94 6.39 0.77
C VAL A 26 -11.29 5.83 0.34
N GLN A 27 -11.87 4.91 1.11
CA GLN A 27 -13.16 4.30 0.84
C GLN A 27 -14.34 5.29 0.83
N TYR A 28 -14.21 6.45 1.49
CA TYR A 28 -15.28 7.44 1.56
C TYR A 28 -15.45 8.26 0.28
N PHE A 29 -14.40 8.36 -0.54
CA PHE A 29 -14.40 9.12 -1.79
C PHE A 29 -13.93 8.29 -3.00
N ASN A 30 -13.73 6.98 -2.85
CA ASN A 30 -13.41 6.09 -3.95
C ASN A 30 -14.59 5.93 -4.91
N VAL A 31 -14.34 6.08 -6.21
CA VAL A 31 -15.34 5.95 -7.28
C VAL A 31 -14.72 5.37 -8.55
N GLY A 32 -15.54 4.76 -9.41
CA GLY A 32 -15.20 4.39 -10.78
C GLY A 32 -14.25 3.19 -10.97
N ASN A 33 -13.83 2.50 -9.92
CA ASN A 33 -12.95 1.31 -10.03
C ASN A 33 -13.55 0.06 -9.38
N GLN A 34 -14.85 0.06 -9.11
CA GLN A 34 -15.53 -0.98 -8.36
C GLN A 34 -15.46 -2.32 -9.11
N SER A 35 -15.59 -2.34 -10.43
CA SER A 35 -15.52 -3.59 -11.20
C SER A 35 -14.15 -4.28 -11.09
N LEU A 36 -13.07 -3.50 -10.98
CA LEU A 36 -11.70 -4.00 -10.81
C LEU A 36 -11.52 -4.54 -9.39
N LEU A 37 -11.96 -3.79 -8.39
CA LEU A 37 -11.90 -4.18 -6.98
C LEU A 37 -12.73 -5.44 -6.69
N ASP A 38 -13.95 -5.53 -7.23
CA ASP A 38 -14.83 -6.69 -7.10
C ASP A 38 -14.21 -7.94 -7.76
N ALA A 39 -13.58 -7.78 -8.93
CA ALA A 39 -12.89 -8.88 -9.58
C ALA A 39 -11.68 -9.35 -8.76
N LEU A 40 -10.89 -8.43 -8.20
CA LEU A 40 -9.79 -8.78 -7.30
C LEU A 40 -10.27 -9.52 -6.06
N ASP A 41 -11.33 -9.04 -5.42
CA ASP A 41 -11.90 -9.67 -4.24
C ASP A 41 -12.41 -11.08 -4.56
N LYS A 42 -13.32 -11.20 -5.53
CA LYS A 42 -13.97 -12.46 -5.91
C LYS A 42 -12.99 -13.55 -6.34
N PHE A 43 -12.03 -13.22 -7.21
CA PHE A 43 -11.15 -14.23 -7.81
C PHE A 43 -9.86 -14.46 -7.04
N TYR A 44 -9.43 -13.52 -6.19
CA TYR A 44 -8.16 -13.61 -5.48
C TYR A 44 -8.31 -13.60 -3.97
N PHE A 45 -8.79 -12.50 -3.39
CA PHE A 45 -8.80 -12.35 -1.92
C PHE A 45 -9.77 -13.29 -1.22
N SER A 46 -10.93 -13.58 -1.81
CA SER A 46 -11.95 -14.45 -1.22
C SER A 46 -11.77 -15.93 -1.59
N SER A 47 -10.82 -16.29 -2.46
CA SER A 47 -10.74 -17.65 -3.02
C SER A 47 -9.30 -18.15 -3.27
N TYR A 48 -8.63 -17.66 -4.31
CA TYR A 48 -7.35 -18.22 -4.78
C TYR A 48 -6.20 -18.06 -3.75
N LEU A 49 -6.06 -16.88 -3.15
CA LEU A 49 -4.95 -16.59 -2.23
C LEU A 49 -5.07 -17.34 -0.89
N PRO A 50 -6.23 -17.37 -0.19
CA PRO A 50 -6.36 -18.13 1.05
C PRO A 50 -6.05 -19.64 0.87
N SER A 51 -6.41 -20.18 -0.31
CA SER A 51 -6.17 -21.57 -0.70
C SER A 51 -4.70 -21.91 -0.99
N GLY A 52 -3.77 -20.96 -0.80
CA GLY A 52 -2.33 -21.19 -1.04
C GLY A 52 -1.85 -20.72 -2.41
N GLY A 53 -2.75 -20.21 -3.26
CA GLY A 53 -2.38 -19.59 -4.53
C GLY A 53 -1.53 -18.33 -4.32
N ALA A 54 -0.78 -17.97 -5.36
CA ALA A 54 0.09 -16.81 -5.33
C ALA A 54 0.09 -16.13 -6.70
N THR A 55 0.08 -14.80 -6.71
CA THR A 55 -0.04 -14.05 -7.96
C THR A 55 0.64 -12.69 -7.92
N TYR A 56 0.75 -12.08 -9.08
CA TYR A 56 1.14 -10.67 -9.19
C TYR A 56 0.21 -9.93 -10.14
N LYS A 57 0.11 -8.61 -9.95
CA LYS A 57 -0.56 -7.67 -10.84
C LYS A 57 0.31 -6.42 -11.02
N MET A 58 0.15 -5.78 -12.17
CA MET A 58 0.73 -4.48 -12.51
C MET A 58 -0.42 -3.49 -12.66
N VAL A 59 -0.43 -2.48 -11.79
CA VAL A 59 -1.36 -1.35 -11.84
C VAL A 59 -0.73 -0.29 -12.71
N ILE A 60 -1.31 -0.06 -13.88
CA ILE A 60 -0.80 0.82 -14.92
C ILE A 60 -1.61 2.11 -14.90
N GLY A 61 -0.93 3.24 -14.85
CA GLY A 61 -1.55 4.55 -15.04
C GLY A 61 -0.55 5.68 -14.91
N ASP A 62 -0.82 6.81 -15.55
CA ASP A 62 0.11 7.94 -15.53
C ASP A 62 0.27 8.56 -14.13
N TYR A 63 1.20 9.52 -13.99
CA TYR A 63 1.33 10.30 -12.76
C TYR A 63 0.01 11.01 -12.41
N GLY A 64 -0.39 10.97 -11.14
CA GLY A 64 -1.68 11.55 -10.71
C GLY A 64 -2.94 10.82 -11.19
N SER A 65 -2.84 9.68 -11.88
CA SER A 65 -4.01 8.85 -12.27
C SER A 65 -4.68 8.11 -11.09
N GLY A 66 -4.15 8.21 -9.87
CA GLY A 66 -4.70 7.54 -8.69
C GLY A 66 -4.15 6.13 -8.44
N LYS A 67 -2.93 5.81 -8.91
CA LYS A 67 -2.25 4.53 -8.58
C LYS A 67 -2.18 4.28 -7.07
N SER A 68 -1.64 5.22 -6.30
CA SER A 68 -1.55 5.10 -4.83
C SER A 68 -2.92 4.98 -4.17
N HIS A 69 -3.93 5.70 -4.70
CA HIS A 69 -5.33 5.59 -4.24
C HIS A 69 -5.87 4.17 -4.45
N PHE A 70 -5.65 3.61 -5.65
CA PHE A 70 -6.06 2.24 -5.96
C PHE A 70 -5.32 1.20 -5.11
N LEU A 71 -4.02 1.39 -4.84
CA LEU A 71 -3.28 0.54 -3.91
C LEU A 71 -3.88 0.57 -2.49
N TYR A 72 -4.28 1.74 -1.99
CA TYR A 72 -4.99 1.82 -0.69
C TYR A 72 -6.35 1.13 -0.73
N CYS A 73 -7.10 1.21 -1.83
CA CYS A 73 -8.36 0.47 -1.97
C CYS A 73 -8.12 -1.05 -1.92
N ILE A 74 -7.07 -1.56 -2.58
CA ILE A 74 -6.73 -2.99 -2.52
C ILE A 74 -6.32 -3.40 -1.10
N ARG A 75 -5.54 -2.57 -0.41
CA ARG A 75 -5.15 -2.80 0.98
C ARG A 75 -6.38 -2.92 1.88
N ASP A 76 -7.37 -2.04 1.72
CA ASP A 76 -8.58 -2.08 2.56
C ASP A 76 -9.39 -3.37 2.32
N ILE A 77 -9.46 -3.85 1.08
CA ILE A 77 -10.04 -5.17 0.77
C ILE A 77 -9.22 -6.29 1.41
N ALA A 78 -7.89 -6.22 1.31
CA ALA A 78 -7.00 -7.22 1.88
C ALA A 78 -7.20 -7.32 3.41
N TRP A 79 -7.25 -6.19 4.12
CA TRP A 79 -7.54 -6.16 5.55
C TRP A 79 -8.93 -6.71 5.90
N ALA A 80 -9.97 -6.32 5.14
CA ALA A 80 -11.32 -6.86 5.31
C ALA A 80 -11.39 -8.39 5.10
N ARG A 81 -10.41 -8.96 4.39
CA ARG A 81 -10.24 -10.40 4.14
C ARG A 81 -9.18 -11.06 5.04
N GLY A 82 -8.67 -10.35 6.05
CA GLY A 82 -7.72 -10.89 7.03
C GLY A 82 -6.29 -11.09 6.50
N PHE A 83 -5.88 -10.35 5.47
CA PHE A 83 -4.50 -10.38 4.97
C PHE A 83 -3.62 -9.37 5.71
N ALA A 84 -2.35 -9.72 5.89
CA ALA A 84 -1.32 -8.75 6.25
C ALA A 84 -0.90 -7.99 4.99
N VAL A 85 -0.53 -6.71 5.14
CA VAL A 85 -0.17 -5.85 4.01
C VAL A 85 1.14 -5.13 4.29
N ALA A 86 2.04 -5.08 3.31
CA ALA A 86 3.17 -4.16 3.30
C ALA A 86 3.05 -3.21 2.11
N LYS A 87 3.19 -1.90 2.33
CA LYS A 87 3.26 -0.89 1.27
C LYS A 87 4.66 -0.30 1.20
N VAL A 88 5.38 -0.61 0.12
CA VAL A 88 6.76 -0.18 -0.11
C VAL A 88 6.78 0.83 -1.26
N ASP A 89 7.28 2.03 -0.99
CA ASP A 89 7.58 2.98 -2.05
C ASP A 89 9.00 2.68 -2.58
N LEU A 90 9.11 2.39 -3.87
CA LEU A 90 10.38 2.04 -4.49
C LEU A 90 11.17 3.29 -4.85
N SER A 91 12.41 3.35 -4.36
CA SER A 91 13.34 4.43 -4.56
C SER A 91 14.69 3.85 -5.02
N PRO A 92 15.31 4.40 -6.07
CA PRO A 92 16.67 4.06 -6.51
C PRO A 92 17.71 4.06 -5.39
N VAL A 93 17.52 4.92 -4.40
CA VAL A 93 18.48 5.20 -3.33
C VAL A 93 18.16 4.37 -2.09
N GLU A 94 16.92 4.38 -1.64
CA GLU A 94 16.56 3.78 -0.34
C GLU A 94 16.13 2.32 -0.45
N THR A 95 15.53 1.94 -1.58
CA THR A 95 14.97 0.61 -1.82
C THR A 95 15.30 0.12 -3.23
N PRO A 96 16.59 0.06 -3.62
CA PRO A 96 16.96 -0.40 -4.94
C PRO A 96 16.55 -1.87 -5.09
N TYR A 97 15.54 -2.10 -5.91
CA TYR A 97 15.06 -3.43 -6.29
C TYR A 97 16.10 -4.27 -7.04
N ASN A 98 17.30 -3.73 -7.30
CA ASN A 98 18.46 -4.46 -7.80
C ASN A 98 19.17 -5.29 -6.69
N ASP A 99 18.72 -5.18 -5.43
CA ASP A 99 19.22 -5.91 -4.27
C ASP A 99 18.07 -6.59 -3.52
N GLN A 100 17.93 -7.91 -3.67
CA GLN A 100 16.89 -8.69 -2.99
C GLN A 100 16.93 -8.55 -1.46
N ARG A 101 18.11 -8.33 -0.85
CA ARG A 101 18.24 -8.10 0.59
C ARG A 101 17.53 -6.81 0.99
N LEU A 102 17.73 -5.74 0.20
CA LEU A 102 17.10 -4.45 0.45
C LEU A 102 15.60 -4.50 0.17
N VAL A 103 15.14 -5.27 -0.82
CA VAL A 103 13.71 -5.53 -1.03
C VAL A 103 13.08 -6.22 0.18
N TYR A 104 13.69 -7.31 0.68
CA TYR A 104 13.22 -7.96 1.90
C TYR A 104 13.16 -6.98 3.08
N ALA A 105 14.25 -6.23 3.29
CA ALA A 105 14.33 -5.29 4.40
C ALA A 105 13.30 -4.16 4.27
N ALA A 106 13.01 -3.70 3.06
CA ALA A 106 11.97 -2.71 2.79
C ALA A 106 10.57 -3.25 3.10
N VAL A 107 10.28 -4.49 2.70
CA VAL A 107 9.02 -5.18 3.06
C VAL A 107 8.90 -5.31 4.57
N ALA A 108 9.93 -5.82 5.25
CA ALA A 108 9.92 -6.00 6.70
C ALA A 108 9.74 -4.67 7.45
N ARG A 109 10.31 -3.56 6.98
CA ARG A 109 10.13 -2.23 7.58
C ARG A 109 8.78 -1.59 7.30
N ASN A 110 8.09 -2.00 6.23
CA ASN A 110 6.83 -1.40 5.80
C ASN A 110 5.63 -2.33 5.95
N LEU A 111 5.77 -3.46 6.65
CA LEU A 111 4.64 -4.28 7.05
C LEU A 111 3.76 -3.46 7.98
N ILE A 112 2.46 -3.39 7.71
CA ILE A 112 1.54 -2.48 8.38
C ILE A 112 0.81 -3.24 9.48
N TRP A 113 0.91 -2.74 10.72
CA TRP A 113 0.01 -3.12 11.79
C TRP A 113 -1.27 -2.28 11.68
N HIS A 114 -2.38 -2.95 11.38
CA HIS A 114 -3.67 -2.29 11.14
C HIS A 114 -4.60 -2.51 12.33
N GLU A 115 -4.83 -1.46 13.10
CA GLU A 115 -5.89 -1.42 14.11
C GLU A 115 -7.14 -0.76 13.53
N ALA A 116 -8.30 -1.43 13.66
CA ALA A 116 -9.56 -0.93 13.09
C ALA A 116 -9.90 0.48 13.57
N ASP A 117 -9.61 0.79 14.84
CA ASP A 117 -9.98 2.04 15.50
C ASP A 117 -8.93 3.16 15.35
N ALA A 118 -7.77 2.90 14.74
CA ALA A 118 -6.78 3.95 14.53
C ALA A 118 -7.29 5.02 13.55
N GLU A 119 -7.38 6.28 13.97
CA GLU A 119 -8.02 7.30 13.14
C GLU A 119 -7.10 7.95 12.10
N VAL A 120 -5.79 8.02 12.36
CA VAL A 120 -4.87 8.91 11.61
C VAL A 120 -3.75 8.17 10.90
N SER A 121 -3.04 7.26 11.58
CA SER A 121 -1.89 6.58 11.01
C SER A 121 -1.80 5.13 11.47
N ASP A 122 -1.29 4.28 10.59
CA ASP A 122 -0.90 2.92 10.92
C ASP A 122 0.54 2.87 11.44
N GLU A 123 0.80 1.97 12.38
CA GLU A 123 2.16 1.60 12.73
C GLU A 123 2.78 0.71 11.64
N ARG A 124 4.10 0.81 11.48
CA ARG A 124 4.84 0.09 10.45
C ARG A 124 6.04 -0.63 11.04
N GLY A 125 6.35 -1.78 10.45
CA GLY A 125 7.49 -2.60 10.78
C GLY A 125 7.06 -3.98 11.27
N LEU A 126 7.85 -4.97 10.90
CA LEU A 126 7.66 -6.34 11.33
C LEU A 126 7.65 -6.47 12.88
N PRO A 127 8.51 -5.78 13.65
CA PRO A 127 8.41 -5.78 15.11
C PRO A 127 7.05 -5.31 15.62
N SER A 128 6.60 -4.11 15.21
CA SER A 128 5.27 -3.58 15.60
C SER A 128 4.12 -4.50 15.17
N PHE A 129 4.20 -5.08 13.98
CA PHE A 129 3.22 -6.06 13.51
C PHE A 129 3.18 -7.32 14.37
N LEU A 130 4.34 -7.85 14.78
CA LEU A 130 4.44 -9.00 15.66
C LEU A 130 3.90 -8.67 17.06
N GLU A 131 4.28 -7.53 17.64
CA GLU A 131 3.78 -7.09 18.95
C GLU A 131 2.27 -6.91 18.96
N GLY A 132 1.72 -6.19 17.97
CA GLY A 132 0.28 -6.04 17.81
C GLY A 132 -0.44 -7.37 17.60
N THR A 133 0.15 -8.29 16.83
CA THR A 133 -0.41 -9.64 16.65
C THR A 133 -0.41 -10.43 17.96
N LEU A 134 0.67 -10.37 18.74
CA LEU A 134 0.76 -11.03 20.05
C LEU A 134 -0.30 -10.49 21.00
N HIS A 135 -0.42 -9.17 21.07
CA HIS A 135 -1.43 -8.48 21.88
C HIS A 135 -2.85 -8.91 21.49
N LYS A 136 -3.19 -8.85 20.19
CA LYS A 136 -4.48 -9.29 19.65
C LYS A 136 -4.80 -10.75 19.97
N VAL A 137 -3.81 -11.64 19.89
CA VAL A 137 -4.01 -13.07 20.18
C VAL A 137 -4.33 -13.30 21.66
N ILE A 138 -3.65 -12.58 22.56
CA ILE A 138 -3.83 -12.76 23.99
C ILE A 138 -5.13 -12.11 24.47
N PHE A 139 -5.34 -10.84 24.13
CA PHE A 139 -6.39 -10.02 24.74
C PHE A 139 -7.61 -9.76 23.84
N GLY A 140 -7.50 -10.09 22.55
CA GLY A 140 -8.50 -9.70 21.55
C GLY A 140 -8.32 -8.27 21.05
N GLU A 141 -9.27 -7.81 20.24
CA GLU A 141 -9.27 -6.42 19.72
C GLU A 141 -9.71 -5.45 20.83
N ASN A 142 -9.08 -4.28 20.90
CA ASN A 142 -9.45 -3.15 21.76
C ASN A 142 -9.23 -3.31 23.27
N SER A 143 -8.29 -4.18 23.68
CA SER A 143 -7.84 -4.24 25.07
C SER A 143 -6.73 -3.21 25.35
N GLY A 144 -6.81 -2.51 26.49
CA GLY A 144 -5.75 -1.63 26.98
C GLY A 144 -4.71 -2.34 27.87
N GLU A 145 -4.80 -3.66 28.01
CA GLU A 145 -3.86 -4.45 28.82
C GLU A 145 -2.52 -4.62 28.10
N GLU A 146 -1.43 -4.64 28.86
CA GLU A 146 -0.08 -4.85 28.32
C GLU A 146 0.32 -6.33 28.42
N VAL A 147 1.11 -6.79 27.44
CA VAL A 147 1.67 -8.14 27.45
C VAL A 147 2.83 -8.20 28.44
N GLY A 148 2.79 -9.14 29.39
CA GLY A 148 3.83 -9.36 30.38
C GLY A 148 4.00 -10.83 30.79
N LEU A 149 4.75 -11.04 31.87
CA LEU A 149 5.17 -12.36 32.35
C LEU A 149 3.99 -13.26 32.78
N ASP A 150 2.89 -12.67 33.24
CA ASP A 150 1.67 -13.37 33.64
C ASP A 150 0.98 -14.06 32.46
N GLN A 151 1.18 -13.58 31.24
CA GLN A 151 0.65 -14.20 30.02
C GLN A 151 1.48 -15.42 29.55
N LEU A 152 2.62 -15.73 30.17
CA LEU A 152 3.48 -16.86 29.76
C LEU A 152 2.73 -18.21 29.77
N ASN A 153 1.75 -18.36 30.66
CA ASN A 153 0.91 -19.56 30.76
C ASN A 153 -0.48 -19.37 30.13
N HIS A 154 -0.74 -18.24 29.48
CA HIS A 154 -2.02 -17.95 28.85
C HIS A 154 -2.32 -18.97 27.74
N PRO A 155 -3.53 -19.55 27.68
CA PRO A 155 -3.86 -20.58 26.69
C PRO A 155 -3.64 -20.13 25.24
N HIS A 156 -3.99 -18.88 24.91
CA HIS A 156 -3.80 -18.36 23.55
C HIS A 156 -2.33 -18.16 23.19
N TYR A 157 -1.50 -17.74 24.16
CA TYR A 157 -0.06 -17.60 23.92
C TYR A 157 0.58 -18.96 23.68
N ARG A 158 0.25 -19.96 24.51
CA ARG A 158 0.73 -21.34 24.31
C ARG A 158 0.30 -21.91 22.96
N ALA A 159 -0.96 -21.73 22.59
CA ALA A 159 -1.47 -22.18 21.30
C ALA A 159 -0.77 -21.48 20.10
N LEU A 160 -0.44 -20.19 20.23
CA LEU A 160 0.34 -19.45 19.24
C LEU A 160 1.74 -20.04 19.07
N VAL A 161 2.45 -20.28 20.18
CA VAL A 161 3.78 -20.91 20.19
C VAL A 161 3.71 -22.29 19.56
N ASP A 162 2.81 -23.16 20.03
CA ASP A 162 2.62 -24.52 19.50
C ASP A 162 2.35 -24.49 17.98
N THR A 163 1.50 -23.57 17.52
CA THR A 163 1.18 -23.41 16.10
C THR A 163 2.42 -23.02 15.29
N LEU A 164 3.23 -22.08 15.77
CA LEU A 164 4.44 -21.64 15.07
C LEU A 164 5.54 -22.71 15.06
N GLU A 165 5.67 -23.48 16.14
CA GLU A 165 6.60 -24.61 16.22
C GLU A 165 6.25 -25.69 15.20
N LEU A 166 4.97 -26.07 15.12
CA LEU A 166 4.45 -27.08 14.20
C LEU A 166 4.39 -26.61 12.74
N SER A 167 4.27 -25.30 12.50
CA SER A 167 4.16 -24.74 11.16
C SER A 167 5.45 -24.91 10.35
N PHE A 168 5.32 -25.23 9.06
CA PHE A 168 6.48 -25.23 8.18
C PHE A 168 6.91 -23.80 7.83
N VAL A 169 8.12 -23.43 8.25
CA VAL A 169 8.79 -22.17 7.86
C VAL A 169 10.15 -22.55 7.30
N ASP A 170 10.39 -22.11 6.07
CA ASP A 170 11.51 -22.55 5.23
C ASP A 170 12.89 -22.22 5.84
N SER A 171 13.00 -21.16 6.64
CA SER A 171 14.20 -20.85 7.41
C SER A 171 13.99 -21.09 8.90
N LEU A 172 14.70 -22.08 9.46
CA LEU A 172 14.69 -22.35 10.90
C LEU A 172 15.13 -21.14 11.74
N SER A 173 16.21 -20.44 11.33
CA SER A 173 16.63 -19.19 12.00
C SER A 173 15.52 -18.14 12.01
N TYR A 174 14.65 -18.11 10.99
CA TYR A 174 13.56 -17.14 10.91
C TYR A 174 12.44 -17.50 11.88
N LYS A 175 12.04 -18.78 11.90
CA LYS A 175 11.08 -19.31 12.87
C LYS A 175 11.55 -19.04 14.31
N ASN A 176 12.80 -19.38 14.61
CA ASN A 176 13.40 -19.16 15.92
C ASN A 176 13.45 -17.67 16.28
N ALA A 177 13.69 -16.78 15.30
CA ALA A 177 13.69 -15.35 15.56
C ALA A 177 12.29 -14.84 15.95
N VAL A 178 11.22 -15.33 15.32
CA VAL A 178 9.85 -14.94 15.66
C VAL A 178 9.41 -15.52 17.01
N LEU A 179 9.69 -16.80 17.27
CA LEU A 179 9.43 -17.42 18.57
C LEU A 179 10.20 -16.71 19.70
N GLY A 180 11.48 -16.45 19.47
CA GLY A 180 12.34 -15.71 20.39
C GLY A 180 11.86 -14.27 20.61
N PHE A 181 11.26 -13.64 19.60
CA PHE A 181 10.73 -12.28 19.70
C PHE A 181 9.53 -12.24 20.65
N PHE A 182 8.60 -13.19 20.53
CA PHE A 182 7.48 -13.29 21.45
C PHE A 182 7.89 -13.65 22.88
N ASP A 183 8.83 -14.61 23.04
CA ASP A 183 9.38 -14.95 24.36
C ASP A 183 10.09 -13.75 25.01
N ALA A 184 10.91 -13.03 24.24
CA ALA A 184 11.59 -11.82 24.72
C ALA A 184 10.60 -10.72 25.10
N ARG A 185 9.51 -10.53 24.33
CA ARG A 185 8.50 -9.51 24.63
C ARG A 185 7.73 -9.81 25.92
N ILE A 186 7.30 -11.05 26.12
CA ILE A 186 6.57 -11.49 27.34
C ILE A 186 7.45 -11.43 28.59
N ARG A 187 8.74 -11.73 28.44
CA ARG A 187 9.70 -11.72 29.55
C ARG A 187 10.37 -10.38 29.80
N ASP A 188 10.01 -9.36 29.02
CA ASP A 188 10.59 -8.03 29.09
C ASP A 188 12.14 -8.02 28.94
N HIS A 189 12.65 -8.87 28.04
CA HIS A 189 14.07 -8.95 27.72
C HIS A 189 14.44 -7.99 26.59
N GLU A 190 14.53 -6.69 26.89
CA GLU A 190 14.75 -5.62 25.90
C GLU A 190 15.94 -5.88 24.96
N ASP A 191 17.11 -6.23 25.50
CA ASP A 191 18.31 -6.50 24.68
C ASP A 191 18.08 -7.58 23.63
N ARG A 192 17.34 -8.65 24.00
CA ARG A 192 17.01 -9.74 23.08
C ARG A 192 16.01 -9.27 22.03
N LEU A 193 14.99 -8.55 22.46
CA LEU A 193 13.95 -8.00 21.59
C LEU A 193 14.56 -7.10 20.52
N ASP A 194 15.47 -6.21 20.91
CA ASP A 194 16.22 -5.31 20.05
C ASP A 194 17.08 -6.05 19.03
N SER A 195 17.88 -7.03 19.47
CA SER A 195 18.72 -7.84 18.57
C SER A 195 17.87 -8.61 17.55
N LEU A 196 16.73 -9.17 17.98
CA LEU A 196 15.80 -9.89 17.12
C LEU A 196 15.09 -8.96 16.14
N ALA A 197 14.64 -7.77 16.57
CA ALA A 197 14.04 -6.76 15.72
C ALA A 197 15.00 -6.31 14.61
N ARG A 198 16.26 -6.04 14.95
CA ARG A 198 17.31 -5.70 13.95
C ARG A 198 17.52 -6.83 12.95
N TRP A 199 17.58 -8.09 13.41
CA TRP A 199 17.78 -9.24 12.53
C TRP A 199 16.57 -9.47 11.61
N LEU A 200 15.35 -9.46 12.16
CA LEU A 200 14.09 -9.65 11.43
C LEU A 200 13.86 -8.57 10.38
N THR A 201 14.28 -7.33 10.63
CA THR A 201 14.18 -6.23 9.65
C THR A 201 15.32 -6.24 8.61
N GLY A 202 16.27 -7.17 8.70
CA GLY A 202 17.42 -7.25 7.82
C GLY A 202 18.44 -6.13 8.02
N ALA A 203 18.39 -5.44 9.17
CA ALA A 203 19.37 -4.45 9.55
C ALA A 203 20.74 -5.10 9.88
N ASN A 204 21.78 -4.28 9.94
CA ASN A 204 23.10 -4.78 10.32
C ASN A 204 23.12 -5.10 11.81
N THR A 205 23.50 -6.34 12.15
CA THR A 205 23.69 -6.78 13.53
C THR A 205 25.14 -6.58 13.98
N THR A 206 25.29 -6.15 15.24
CA THR A 206 26.58 -6.01 15.94
C THR A 206 27.12 -7.38 16.38
N PRO A 207 28.40 -7.46 16.81
CA PRO A 207 28.95 -8.68 17.40
C PRO A 207 28.19 -9.17 18.63
N ASP A 208 27.67 -8.25 19.46
CA ASP A 208 26.92 -8.60 20.66
C ASP A 208 25.51 -9.10 20.32
N ASP A 209 24.83 -8.46 19.36
CA ASP A 209 23.57 -9.00 18.80
C ASP A 209 23.80 -10.44 18.31
N THR A 210 24.94 -10.70 17.64
CA THR A 210 25.24 -12.03 17.09
C THR A 210 25.42 -13.09 18.19
N LYS A 211 25.94 -12.73 19.37
CA LYS A 211 26.04 -13.68 20.51
C LYS A 211 24.65 -14.03 21.02
N ILE A 212 23.83 -13.02 21.29
CA ILE A 212 22.44 -13.16 21.76
C ILE A 212 21.63 -14.04 20.79
N LEU A 213 21.67 -13.70 19.50
CA LEU A 213 20.93 -14.43 18.46
C LEU A 213 21.33 -15.91 18.37
N ARG A 214 22.62 -16.23 18.55
CA ARG A 214 23.09 -17.62 18.51
C ARG A 214 22.57 -18.46 19.66
N GLU A 215 22.38 -17.90 20.85
CA GLU A 215 21.79 -18.59 22.01
C GLU A 215 20.34 -19.01 21.75
N ILE A 216 19.64 -18.26 20.90
CA ILE A 216 18.24 -18.51 20.48
C ILE A 216 18.19 -19.39 19.22
N GLY A 217 19.35 -19.82 18.70
CA GLY A 217 19.43 -20.60 17.46
C GLY A 217 19.15 -19.78 16.19
N VAL A 218 19.26 -18.46 16.26
CA VAL A 218 19.19 -17.56 15.09
C VAL A 218 20.60 -17.38 14.54
N THR A 219 20.86 -17.98 13.38
CA THR A 219 22.20 -18.01 12.77
C THR A 219 22.22 -17.38 11.39
N GLY A 220 23.38 -16.81 11.04
CA GLY A 220 23.62 -16.14 9.76
C GLY A 220 23.02 -14.74 9.69
N LYS A 221 23.42 -13.99 8.65
CA LYS A 221 22.85 -12.68 8.32
C LYS A 221 21.93 -12.81 7.12
N ILE A 222 20.95 -11.93 7.02
CA ILE A 222 20.16 -11.79 5.79
C ILE A 222 21.05 -11.15 4.73
N SER A 223 21.19 -11.82 3.59
CA SER A 223 22.09 -11.50 2.49
C SER A 223 21.34 -11.61 1.16
N ARG A 224 21.97 -11.18 0.07
CA ARG A 224 21.39 -11.30 -1.28
C ARG A 224 21.03 -12.73 -1.65
N THR A 225 21.79 -13.73 -1.18
CA THR A 225 21.60 -15.13 -1.57
C THR A 225 20.47 -15.83 -0.80
N ASN A 226 20.08 -15.32 0.37
CA ASN A 226 19.01 -15.91 1.18
C ASN A 226 17.80 -14.97 1.36
N ALA A 227 17.82 -13.75 0.82
CA ALA A 227 16.75 -12.77 1.02
C ALA A 227 15.37 -13.28 0.57
N PHE A 228 15.29 -13.91 -0.60
CA PHE A 228 14.03 -14.50 -1.05
C PHE A 228 13.55 -15.62 -0.12
N ARG A 229 14.48 -16.43 0.42
CA ARG A 229 14.19 -17.44 1.45
C ARG A 229 13.57 -16.80 2.69
N MET A 230 14.07 -15.63 3.10
CA MET A 230 13.51 -14.87 4.22
C MET A 230 12.13 -14.29 3.90
N LEU A 231 11.91 -13.78 2.68
CA LEU A 231 10.61 -13.30 2.23
C LEU A 231 9.56 -14.43 2.22
N ARG A 232 9.95 -15.62 1.76
CA ARG A 232 9.13 -16.83 1.86
C ARG A 232 8.83 -17.21 3.30
N SER A 233 9.83 -17.16 4.17
CA SER A 233 9.67 -17.44 5.60
C SER A 233 8.71 -16.45 6.27
N LEU A 234 8.76 -15.17 5.88
CA LEU A 234 7.81 -14.15 6.31
C LEU A 234 6.37 -14.50 5.88
N ALA A 235 6.15 -14.79 4.60
CA ALA A 235 4.81 -15.14 4.09
C ALA A 235 4.23 -16.39 4.79
N GLN A 236 5.05 -17.41 5.02
CA GLN A 236 4.67 -18.62 5.77
C GLN A 236 4.35 -18.30 7.23
N THR A 237 5.16 -17.46 7.87
CA THR A 237 4.94 -17.05 9.27
C THR A 237 3.64 -16.27 9.40
N ILE A 238 3.35 -15.34 8.49
CA ILE A 238 2.09 -14.57 8.49
C ILE A 238 0.87 -15.51 8.43
N ARG A 239 0.93 -16.58 7.62
CA ARG A 239 -0.14 -17.60 7.62
C ARG A 239 -0.21 -18.39 8.92
N ALA A 240 0.93 -18.74 9.51
CA ALA A 240 0.99 -19.41 10.80
C ALA A 240 0.43 -18.54 11.94
N LEU A 241 0.51 -17.21 11.80
CA LEU A 241 -0.13 -16.22 12.67
C LEU A 241 -1.64 -16.04 12.38
N SER A 242 -2.26 -16.96 11.64
CA SER A 242 -3.69 -16.97 11.29
C SER A 242 -4.17 -15.85 10.33
N TYR A 243 -3.27 -15.18 9.62
CA TYR A 243 -3.67 -14.31 8.52
C TYR A 243 -3.92 -15.11 7.24
N SER A 244 -4.83 -14.63 6.39
CA SER A 244 -5.19 -15.27 5.11
C SER A 244 -4.01 -15.32 4.11
N GLY A 245 -3.05 -14.42 4.27
CA GLY A 245 -1.88 -14.31 3.41
C GLY A 245 -1.18 -12.95 3.53
N LEU A 246 -0.30 -12.65 2.56
CA LEU A 246 0.51 -11.43 2.52
C LEU A 246 0.31 -10.67 1.21
N VAL A 247 -0.06 -9.40 1.28
CA VAL A 247 -0.16 -8.50 0.13
C VAL A 247 1.00 -7.52 0.15
N LEU A 248 1.71 -7.42 -0.96
CA LEU A 248 2.88 -6.57 -1.12
C LEU A 248 2.56 -5.52 -2.20
N LEU A 249 2.41 -4.28 -1.77
CA LEU A 249 2.09 -3.15 -2.62
C LEU A 249 3.36 -2.35 -2.87
N PHE A 250 3.84 -2.36 -4.10
CA PHE A 250 5.02 -1.61 -4.53
C PHE A 250 4.57 -0.40 -5.34
N ASP A 251 4.82 0.81 -4.82
CA ASP A 251 4.55 2.07 -5.51
C ASP A 251 5.82 2.65 -6.14
N GLU A 252 5.65 3.56 -7.11
CA GLU A 252 6.75 4.32 -7.74
C GLU A 252 7.86 3.47 -8.40
N VAL A 253 7.49 2.33 -9.00
CA VAL A 253 8.44 1.42 -9.68
C VAL A 253 9.19 2.14 -10.82
N ASP A 254 8.64 3.19 -11.42
CA ASP A 254 9.26 3.96 -12.49
C ASP A 254 10.47 4.78 -12.08
N ARG A 255 10.56 5.18 -10.82
CA ARG A 255 11.79 5.82 -10.33
C ARG A 255 12.99 4.89 -10.51
N MET A 256 12.78 3.59 -10.58
CA MET A 256 13.83 2.62 -10.86
C MET A 256 14.24 2.54 -12.33
N ALA A 257 13.27 2.75 -13.22
CA ALA A 257 13.44 2.71 -14.66
C ALA A 257 14.27 3.91 -15.16
N SER A 258 14.21 5.04 -14.46
CA SER A 258 14.96 6.26 -14.82
C SER A 258 16.49 6.12 -14.63
N ILE A 259 16.97 5.08 -13.95
CA ILE A 259 18.41 4.88 -13.70
C ILE A 259 19.13 4.40 -14.98
N GLY A 260 18.41 3.74 -15.90
CA GLY A 260 18.97 3.22 -17.14
C GLY A 260 20.09 2.17 -16.97
N GLY A 261 20.61 1.69 -18.11
CA GLY A 261 21.82 0.87 -18.17
C GLY A 261 21.77 -0.45 -17.35
N LYS A 262 22.84 -0.73 -16.61
CA LYS A 262 23.00 -1.99 -15.86
C LYS A 262 22.03 -2.11 -14.67
N ALA A 263 21.67 -1.00 -14.04
CA ALA A 263 20.77 -0.98 -12.90
C ALA A 263 19.33 -1.30 -13.32
N GLU A 264 18.86 -0.70 -14.43
CA GLU A 264 17.56 -1.01 -15.05
C GLU A 264 17.46 -2.51 -15.36
N LYS A 265 18.48 -3.08 -16.02
CA LYS A 265 18.52 -4.51 -16.32
C LYS A 265 18.45 -5.39 -15.07
N LEU A 266 19.21 -5.06 -14.02
CA LEU A 266 19.21 -5.84 -12.79
C LEU A 266 17.86 -5.75 -12.04
N ALA A 267 17.20 -4.59 -12.10
CA ALA A 267 15.87 -4.41 -11.54
C ALA A 267 14.80 -5.22 -12.30
N THR A 268 14.83 -5.21 -13.63
CA THR A 268 13.89 -6.00 -14.45
C THR A 268 14.14 -7.50 -14.32
N ASP A 269 15.39 -7.94 -14.20
CA ASP A 269 15.76 -9.33 -13.91
C ASP A 269 15.24 -9.76 -12.53
N ASN A 270 15.39 -8.93 -11.50
CA ASN A 270 14.85 -9.22 -10.16
C ASN A 270 13.31 -9.22 -10.16
N LEU A 271 12.66 -8.32 -10.90
CA LEU A 271 11.20 -8.31 -11.03
C LEU A 271 10.70 -9.60 -11.68
N ARG A 272 11.37 -10.04 -12.76
CA ARG A 272 11.09 -11.31 -13.42
C ARG A 272 11.31 -12.49 -12.47
N GLU A 273 12.40 -12.51 -11.70
CA GLU A 273 12.65 -13.56 -10.72
C GLU A 273 11.57 -13.62 -9.64
N VAL A 274 11.18 -12.47 -9.07
CA VAL A 274 10.11 -12.43 -8.07
C VAL A 274 8.78 -12.90 -8.66
N ILE A 275 8.46 -12.52 -9.90
CA ILE A 275 7.27 -12.99 -10.60
C ILE A 275 7.28 -14.52 -10.78
N ASP A 276 8.39 -15.07 -11.24
CA ASP A 276 8.52 -16.51 -11.47
C ASP A 276 8.39 -17.30 -10.17
N ARG A 277 9.09 -16.86 -9.13
CA ARG A 277 9.11 -17.55 -7.83
C ARG A 277 7.84 -17.32 -7.02
N CYS A 278 7.13 -16.21 -7.23
CA CYS A 278 5.88 -15.93 -6.54
C CYS A 278 4.87 -17.07 -6.73
N ARG A 279 4.71 -17.56 -7.97
CA ARG A 279 3.68 -18.57 -8.31
C ARG A 279 3.87 -19.92 -7.60
N GLU A 280 5.11 -20.29 -7.28
CA GLU A 280 5.43 -21.63 -6.76
C GLU A 280 5.93 -21.60 -5.31
N GLU A 281 6.57 -20.51 -4.89
CA GLU A 281 7.32 -20.47 -3.63
C GLU A 281 6.69 -19.56 -2.56
N LEU A 282 5.69 -18.73 -2.87
CA LEU A 282 5.13 -17.74 -1.92
C LEU A 282 3.63 -17.95 -1.68
N PRO A 283 3.22 -19.02 -0.98
CA PRO A 283 1.81 -19.40 -0.85
C PRO A 283 0.98 -18.32 -0.15
N GLY A 284 -0.16 -17.94 -0.74
CA GLY A 284 -1.03 -16.89 -0.23
C GLY A 284 -0.47 -15.47 -0.37
N ALA A 285 0.55 -15.27 -1.22
CA ALA A 285 1.11 -13.95 -1.47
C ALA A 285 0.54 -13.30 -2.74
N MET A 286 0.32 -11.99 -2.69
CA MET A 286 -0.01 -11.17 -3.86
C MET A 286 0.95 -10.00 -3.97
N PHE A 287 1.61 -9.86 -5.12
CA PHE A 287 2.46 -8.70 -5.44
C PHE A 287 1.72 -7.74 -6.35
N ILE A 288 1.72 -6.46 -6.03
CA ILE A 288 1.09 -5.42 -6.84
C ILE A 288 2.10 -4.34 -7.11
N TYR A 289 2.41 -4.11 -8.38
CA TYR A 289 3.37 -3.10 -8.81
C TYR A 289 2.63 -1.96 -9.49
N ALA A 290 2.66 -0.78 -8.91
CA ALA A 290 2.19 0.43 -9.58
C ALA A 290 3.31 0.97 -10.50
N VAL A 291 2.99 1.03 -11.79
CA VAL A 291 3.91 1.43 -12.86
C VAL A 291 3.20 2.44 -13.78
N PRO A 292 3.93 3.36 -14.42
CA PRO A 292 3.37 4.20 -15.45
C PRO A 292 3.36 3.45 -16.80
N PRO A 293 2.57 3.91 -17.77
CA PRO A 293 2.43 3.24 -19.06
C PRO A 293 3.75 3.06 -19.82
N GLN A 294 4.68 4.04 -19.71
CA GLN A 294 5.99 4.01 -20.36
C GLN A 294 6.83 2.78 -19.91
N PHE A 295 6.67 2.33 -18.66
CA PHE A 295 7.33 1.11 -18.20
C PHE A 295 6.88 -0.12 -19.03
N ILE A 296 5.60 -0.21 -19.35
CA ILE A 296 5.02 -1.32 -20.09
C ILE A 296 5.31 -1.24 -21.59
N TYR A 297 5.31 -0.03 -22.16
CA TYR A 297 5.45 0.19 -23.60
C TYR A 297 6.90 0.36 -24.07
N ASP A 298 7.78 0.90 -23.24
CA ASP A 298 9.16 1.22 -23.64
C ASP A 298 10.19 0.30 -22.98
N ILE A 299 9.98 -0.04 -21.71
CA ILE A 299 10.97 -0.77 -20.91
C ILE A 299 10.75 -2.28 -21.01
N VAL A 300 9.55 -2.77 -20.69
CA VAL A 300 9.23 -4.20 -20.72
C VAL A 300 9.60 -4.86 -22.08
N PRO A 301 9.36 -4.25 -23.26
CA PRO A 301 9.73 -4.85 -24.54
C PRO A 301 11.24 -5.00 -24.76
N ARG A 302 12.08 -4.23 -24.07
CA ARG A 302 13.55 -4.37 -24.10
C ARG A 302 14.03 -5.63 -23.35
N TYR A 303 13.17 -6.25 -22.54
CA TYR A 303 13.48 -7.41 -21.70
C TYR A 303 12.53 -8.58 -22.00
N PRO A 304 12.82 -9.42 -23.01
CA PRO A 304 11.90 -10.46 -23.49
C PRO A 304 11.40 -11.43 -22.40
N ALA A 305 12.25 -11.79 -21.44
CA ALA A 305 11.88 -12.67 -20.34
C ALA A 305 10.82 -12.06 -19.43
N LEU A 306 10.91 -10.77 -19.13
CA LEU A 306 9.88 -10.05 -18.37
C LEU A 306 8.62 -9.85 -19.22
N GLN A 307 8.79 -9.49 -20.50
CA GLN A 307 7.67 -9.30 -21.43
C GLN A 307 6.77 -10.53 -21.53
N GLN A 308 7.34 -11.73 -21.57
CA GLN A 308 6.56 -12.99 -21.61
C GLN A 308 5.68 -13.20 -20.37
N ARG A 309 6.03 -12.59 -19.23
CA ARG A 309 5.23 -12.65 -18.01
C ARG A 309 4.18 -11.55 -17.97
N VAL A 310 4.53 -10.34 -18.38
CA VAL A 310 3.66 -9.16 -18.26
C VAL A 310 2.64 -9.06 -19.38
N ARG A 311 2.97 -9.53 -20.59
CA ARG A 311 2.07 -9.46 -21.74
C ARG A 311 0.92 -10.44 -21.56
N ALA A 312 -0.31 -9.93 -21.69
CA ALA A 312 -1.51 -10.75 -21.75
C ALA A 312 -2.45 -10.28 -22.85
N PRO A 313 -3.28 -11.20 -23.41
CA PRO A 313 -4.35 -10.81 -24.29
C PRO A 313 -5.44 -10.11 -23.48
N GLY A 314 -5.70 -8.85 -23.80
CA GLY A 314 -6.76 -8.06 -23.17
C GLY A 314 -6.44 -7.57 -21.74
N ARG A 315 -7.39 -6.79 -21.23
CA ARG A 315 -7.30 -6.07 -19.95
C ARG A 315 -7.80 -6.94 -18.81
N PHE A 316 -7.32 -6.69 -17.60
CA PHE A 316 -7.92 -7.26 -16.40
C PHE A 316 -9.37 -6.79 -16.26
N SER A 317 -10.27 -7.74 -16.01
CA SER A 317 -11.70 -7.51 -15.83
C SER A 317 -12.32 -8.74 -15.15
N ASN A 318 -13.60 -8.66 -14.81
CA ASN A 318 -14.34 -9.82 -14.31
C ASN A 318 -14.36 -11.01 -15.30
N THR A 319 -14.25 -10.77 -16.62
CA THR A 319 -14.19 -11.82 -17.65
C THR A 319 -12.77 -12.26 -18.00
N ASN A 320 -11.75 -11.47 -17.67
CA ASN A 320 -10.34 -11.76 -17.93
C ASN A 320 -9.47 -11.47 -16.70
N HIS A 321 -9.85 -12.05 -15.55
CA HIS A 321 -9.16 -11.83 -14.28
C HIS A 321 -7.71 -12.36 -14.29
N PHE A 322 -7.34 -13.23 -15.23
CA PHE A 322 -5.98 -13.75 -15.39
C PHE A 322 -4.98 -12.71 -15.88
N SER A 323 -5.43 -11.65 -16.56
CA SER A 323 -4.52 -10.62 -17.07
C SER A 323 -3.69 -10.03 -15.91
N PRO A 324 -2.36 -9.94 -16.02
CA PRO A 324 -1.53 -9.34 -15.00
C PRO A 324 -1.64 -7.82 -15.01
N GLN A 325 -2.23 -7.20 -16.04
CA GLN A 325 -2.28 -5.76 -16.23
C GLN A 325 -3.65 -5.18 -15.84
N ILE A 326 -3.66 -4.34 -14.81
CA ILE A 326 -4.81 -3.54 -14.37
C ILE A 326 -4.56 -2.12 -14.85
N ASN A 327 -5.34 -1.63 -15.82
CA ASN A 327 -5.15 -0.31 -16.41
C ASN A 327 -6.16 0.70 -15.82
N LEU A 328 -5.68 1.75 -15.16
CA LEU A 328 -6.47 2.80 -14.50
C LEU A 328 -6.96 3.93 -15.41
N GLU A 329 -6.64 3.88 -16.70
CA GLU A 329 -7.28 4.70 -17.74
C GLU A 329 -8.63 4.12 -18.17
N HIS A 330 -8.87 2.82 -17.89
CA HIS A 330 -10.07 2.10 -18.27
C HIS A 330 -10.91 1.78 -17.04
N LEU A 331 -11.51 2.83 -16.50
CA LEU A 331 -12.39 2.78 -15.33
C LEU A 331 -13.86 2.59 -15.72
N ASP A 332 -14.70 2.39 -14.71
CA ASP A 332 -16.15 2.21 -14.85
C ASP A 332 -16.87 3.49 -15.30
N LEU A 333 -16.23 4.64 -15.05
CA LEU A 333 -16.75 5.97 -15.37
C LEU A 333 -15.79 6.68 -16.34
N ALA A 334 -16.33 7.53 -17.20
CA ALA A 334 -15.53 8.44 -18.01
C ALA A 334 -14.80 9.46 -17.11
N GLU A 335 -13.67 10.00 -17.57
CA GLU A 335 -12.78 10.85 -16.75
C GLU A 335 -13.51 12.05 -16.09
N ASN A 336 -14.39 12.73 -16.83
CA ASN A 336 -15.15 13.86 -16.30
C ASN A 336 -16.20 13.43 -15.28
N GLU A 337 -16.98 12.38 -15.58
CA GLU A 337 -17.98 11.81 -14.67
C GLU A 337 -17.33 11.31 -13.38
N LEU A 338 -16.13 10.71 -13.48
CA LEU A 338 -15.32 10.30 -12.35
C LEU A 338 -14.97 11.48 -11.45
N MET A 339 -14.45 12.59 -12.02
CA MET A 339 -14.11 13.78 -11.24
C MET A 339 -15.34 14.39 -10.57
N VAL A 340 -16.46 14.50 -11.29
CA VAL A 340 -17.72 14.97 -10.69
C VAL A 340 -18.09 14.09 -9.51
N ALA A 341 -18.14 12.76 -9.69
CA ALA A 341 -18.46 11.80 -8.63
C ALA A 341 -17.50 11.87 -7.43
N ILE A 342 -16.20 12.15 -7.64
CA ILE A 342 -15.27 12.42 -6.53
C ILE A 342 -15.70 13.69 -5.79
N GLY A 343 -15.95 14.80 -6.52
CA GLY A 343 -16.43 16.05 -5.94
C GLY A 343 -17.69 15.86 -5.10
N GLU A 344 -18.66 15.08 -5.61
CA GLU A 344 -19.88 14.74 -4.90
C GLU A 344 -19.63 14.07 -3.54
N LYS A 345 -18.63 13.19 -3.47
CA LYS A 345 -18.25 12.51 -2.22
C LYS A 345 -17.47 13.41 -1.27
N LEU A 346 -16.73 14.40 -1.79
CA LEU A 346 -15.92 15.30 -0.98
C LEU A 346 -16.77 16.33 -0.21
N ILE A 347 -17.94 16.72 -0.70
CA ILE A 347 -18.84 17.67 -0.01
C ILE A 347 -19.20 17.18 1.41
N PRO A 348 -19.82 16.00 1.62
CA PRO A 348 -20.20 15.56 2.96
C PRO A 348 -18.98 15.26 3.86
N ILE A 349 -17.83 14.90 3.28
CA ILE A 349 -16.57 14.75 4.03
C ILE A 349 -16.10 16.10 4.56
N TYR A 350 -16.16 17.15 3.73
CA TYR A 350 -15.83 18.51 4.13
C TYR A 350 -16.77 19.03 5.22
N GLU A 351 -18.08 18.88 5.04
CA GLU A 351 -19.09 19.25 6.04
C GLU A 351 -18.83 18.56 7.39
N THR A 352 -18.54 17.27 7.38
CA THR A 352 -18.20 16.50 8.59
C THR A 352 -16.92 17.00 9.25
N ALA A 353 -15.90 17.33 8.47
CA ALA A 353 -14.61 17.80 8.98
C ALA A 353 -14.71 19.17 9.68
N PHE A 354 -15.52 20.08 9.14
CA PHE A 354 -15.63 21.46 9.59
C PHE A 354 -16.89 21.76 10.41
N ASP A 355 -17.82 20.80 10.54
CA ASP A 355 -19.11 20.98 11.23
C ASP A 355 -19.89 22.16 10.61
N THR A 356 -20.05 22.09 9.29
CA THR A 356 -20.69 23.11 8.47
C THR A 356 -21.68 22.49 7.50
N HIS A 357 -22.54 23.32 6.91
CA HIS A 357 -23.48 22.91 5.87
C HIS A 357 -23.32 23.84 4.68
N LEU A 358 -22.89 23.29 3.55
CA LEU A 358 -22.74 24.01 2.30
C LEU A 358 -23.98 23.82 1.44
N ASN A 359 -24.27 24.80 0.58
CA ASN A 359 -25.33 24.66 -0.41
C ASN A 359 -24.95 23.58 -1.43
N THR A 360 -25.50 22.38 -1.21
CA THR A 360 -25.23 21.20 -2.01
C THR A 360 -25.44 21.42 -3.51
N GLN A 361 -26.46 22.19 -3.92
CA GLN A 361 -26.72 22.46 -5.34
C GLN A 361 -25.61 23.32 -5.97
N ILE A 362 -25.17 24.36 -5.25
CA ILE A 362 -24.06 25.22 -5.68
C ILE A 362 -22.77 24.40 -5.77
N GLN A 363 -22.47 23.61 -4.73
CA GLN A 363 -21.21 22.87 -4.69
C GLN A 363 -21.16 21.73 -5.71
N TYR A 364 -22.28 21.07 -6.03
CA TYR A 364 -22.36 20.12 -7.15
C TYR A 364 -22.09 20.80 -8.49
N ALA A 365 -22.69 21.96 -8.73
CA ALA A 365 -22.46 22.70 -9.95
C ALA A 365 -21.00 23.19 -10.06
N ASN A 366 -20.42 23.68 -8.97
CA ASN A 366 -19.00 24.06 -8.91
C ASN A 366 -18.08 22.87 -9.21
N ALA A 367 -18.38 21.68 -8.68
CA ALA A 367 -17.63 20.45 -8.99
C ALA A 367 -17.68 20.14 -10.49
N ALA A 368 -18.86 20.22 -11.11
CA ALA A 368 -19.04 19.98 -12.53
C ALA A 368 -18.27 20.99 -13.40
N ILE A 369 -18.30 22.27 -13.05
CA ILE A 369 -17.56 23.32 -13.75
C ILE A 369 -16.05 23.07 -13.65
N LEU A 370 -15.53 22.82 -12.44
CA LEU A 370 -14.11 22.53 -12.25
C LEU A 370 -13.67 21.23 -12.95
N ALA A 371 -14.51 20.20 -12.97
CA ALA A 371 -14.22 18.95 -13.68
C ALA A 371 -14.14 19.15 -15.20
N ASN A 372 -15.02 19.98 -15.78
CA ASN A 372 -14.96 20.33 -17.20
C ASN A 372 -13.69 21.13 -17.52
N VAL A 373 -13.43 22.19 -16.76
CA VAL A 373 -12.25 23.04 -16.96
C VAL A 373 -10.95 22.25 -16.78
N THR A 374 -10.86 21.40 -15.76
CA THR A 374 -9.64 20.60 -15.53
C THR A 374 -9.36 19.64 -16.68
N ARG A 375 -10.41 19.08 -17.30
CA ARG A 375 -10.28 18.24 -18.50
C ARG A 375 -9.83 19.04 -19.73
N ASP A 376 -10.35 20.25 -19.91
CA ASP A 376 -10.21 21.01 -21.15
C ASP A 376 -8.95 21.91 -21.16
N VAL A 377 -8.50 22.41 -20.00
CA VAL A 377 -7.34 23.31 -19.90
C VAL A 377 -6.01 22.56 -20.02
N PHE A 378 -5.96 21.27 -19.69
CA PHE A 378 -4.72 20.51 -19.70
C PHE A 378 -4.87 19.23 -20.53
N LEU A 379 -3.91 19.02 -21.44
CA LEU A 379 -3.70 17.76 -22.17
C LEU A 379 -2.69 16.85 -21.46
N ASP A 380 -2.14 17.32 -20.33
CA ASP A 380 -1.02 16.71 -19.63
C ASP A 380 -1.45 15.88 -18.42
N ILE A 381 -0.63 14.88 -18.14
CA ILE A 381 -0.75 13.90 -17.07
C ILE A 381 -1.04 14.58 -15.70
N SER A 382 -2.12 14.15 -15.01
CA SER A 382 -2.49 14.45 -13.60
C SER A 382 -3.83 15.21 -13.34
N HIS A 383 -4.82 15.14 -14.24
CA HIS A 383 -6.10 15.85 -14.11
C HIS A 383 -6.82 15.59 -12.78
N ARG A 384 -6.89 14.32 -12.35
CA ARG A 384 -7.59 13.91 -11.12
C ARG A 384 -7.04 14.59 -9.87
N ARG A 385 -5.72 14.65 -9.74
CA ARG A 385 -5.03 15.29 -8.60
C ARG A 385 -5.25 16.80 -8.59
N ILE A 386 -5.16 17.45 -9.76
CA ILE A 386 -5.39 18.89 -9.90
C ILE A 386 -6.83 19.20 -9.50
N PHE A 387 -7.79 18.46 -10.05
CA PHE A 387 -9.21 18.62 -9.75
C PHE A 387 -9.48 18.50 -8.24
N VAL A 388 -9.01 17.42 -7.59
CA VAL A 388 -9.26 17.20 -6.16
C VAL A 388 -8.70 18.35 -5.32
N LYS A 389 -7.47 18.77 -5.59
CA LYS A 389 -6.85 19.88 -4.87
C LYS A 389 -7.60 21.21 -5.10
N ALA A 390 -7.95 21.50 -6.35
CA ALA A 390 -8.72 22.68 -6.73
C ALA A 390 -10.08 22.70 -6.02
N TYR A 391 -10.80 21.58 -6.05
CA TYR A 391 -12.14 21.49 -5.49
C TYR A 391 -12.14 21.58 -3.96
N VAL A 392 -11.21 20.92 -3.27
CA VAL A 392 -11.08 21.05 -1.81
C VAL A 392 -10.71 22.48 -1.40
N THR A 393 -9.83 23.12 -2.16
CA THR A 393 -9.48 24.54 -1.94
C THR A 393 -10.69 25.44 -2.14
N GLU A 394 -11.50 25.16 -3.16
CA GLU A 394 -12.71 25.92 -3.47
C GLU A 394 -13.79 25.74 -2.40
N LEU A 395 -14.00 24.52 -1.88
CA LEU A 395 -14.88 24.29 -0.73
C LEU A 395 -14.43 25.11 0.49
N ALA A 396 -13.12 25.20 0.75
CA ALA A 396 -12.59 26.02 1.83
C ALA A 396 -12.79 27.53 1.60
N ARG A 397 -12.66 28.00 0.35
CA ARG A 397 -12.94 29.39 0.00
C ARG A 397 -14.42 29.72 0.20
N GLN A 398 -15.32 28.91 -0.36
CA GLN A 398 -16.77 29.07 -0.27
C GLN A 398 -17.28 28.96 1.17
N HIS A 399 -16.65 28.15 2.02
CA HIS A 399 -16.94 28.11 3.46
C HIS A 399 -16.52 29.39 4.19
N ALA A 400 -15.41 30.01 3.81
CA ALA A 400 -14.92 31.24 4.43
C ALA A 400 -15.59 32.52 3.89
N SER A 401 -16.18 32.47 2.69
CA SER A 401 -16.84 33.58 2.02
C SER A 401 -18.32 33.29 1.72
N GLU A 402 -18.97 34.13 0.93
CA GLU A 402 -20.34 33.87 0.48
C GLU A 402 -20.37 32.78 -0.61
N GLU A 403 -21.31 31.84 -0.48
CA GLU A 403 -21.47 30.76 -1.44
C GLU A 403 -22.03 31.27 -2.78
N HIS A 404 -21.38 30.91 -3.88
CA HIS A 404 -21.83 31.25 -5.23
C HIS A 404 -21.40 30.22 -6.27
N LEU A 405 -22.14 30.19 -7.37
CA LEU A 405 -21.77 29.45 -8.56
C LEU A 405 -20.57 30.12 -9.22
N ILE A 406 -19.45 29.40 -9.32
CA ILE A 406 -18.25 29.92 -9.99
C ILE A 406 -18.48 30.02 -11.50
N SER A 407 -17.93 31.05 -12.11
CA SER A 407 -17.83 31.16 -13.56
C SER A 407 -16.74 30.26 -14.13
N GLU A 408 -16.78 30.02 -15.44
CA GLU A 408 -15.73 29.26 -16.14
C GLU A 408 -14.36 29.97 -16.04
N ASP A 409 -14.32 31.30 -16.10
CA ASP A 409 -13.09 32.09 -15.94
C ASP A 409 -12.49 31.95 -14.53
N GLU A 410 -13.32 31.95 -13.48
CA GLU A 410 -12.89 31.69 -12.11
C GLU A 410 -12.34 30.27 -11.95
N ALA A 411 -13.04 29.28 -12.51
CA ALA A 411 -12.59 27.90 -12.51
C ALA A 411 -11.23 27.74 -13.22
N ILE A 412 -11.02 28.40 -14.37
CA ILE A 412 -9.74 28.40 -15.09
C ILE A 412 -8.63 28.99 -14.20
N ALA A 413 -8.90 30.11 -13.52
CA ALA A 413 -7.94 30.73 -12.63
C ALA A 413 -7.56 29.82 -11.44
N ILE A 414 -8.56 29.16 -10.82
CA ILE A 414 -8.35 28.21 -9.72
C ILE A 414 -7.47 27.05 -10.18
N VAL A 415 -7.82 26.39 -11.29
CA VAL A 415 -7.09 25.23 -11.80
C VAL A 415 -5.65 25.60 -12.16
N ARG A 416 -5.44 26.71 -12.87
CA ARG A 416 -4.08 27.21 -13.21
C ARG A 416 -3.23 27.47 -11.97
N GLY A 417 -3.80 28.10 -10.95
CA GLY A 417 -3.10 28.34 -9.69
C GLY A 417 -2.64 27.05 -8.99
N GLN A 418 -3.40 25.95 -9.13
CA GLN A 418 -2.98 24.66 -8.59
C GLN A 418 -1.85 24.02 -9.39
N VAL A 419 -1.85 24.18 -10.72
CA VAL A 419 -0.77 23.69 -11.57
C VAL A 419 0.54 24.38 -11.25
N ASP A 420 0.54 25.71 -11.14
CA ASP A 420 1.76 26.47 -10.81
C ASP A 420 2.39 26.00 -9.48
N GLN A 421 1.56 25.69 -8.49
CA GLN A 421 2.00 25.15 -7.20
C GLN A 421 2.53 23.70 -7.29
N LEU A 422 1.94 22.86 -8.14
CA LEU A 422 2.36 21.47 -8.31
C LEU A 422 3.61 21.33 -9.19
N SER A 423 3.81 22.24 -10.15
CA SER A 423 4.97 22.29 -11.05
C SER A 423 6.19 22.96 -10.43
N GLY A 424 6.07 23.63 -9.28
CA GLY A 424 7.21 23.97 -8.41
C GLY A 424 8.42 24.66 -9.06
N GLY A 425 8.22 25.50 -10.09
CA GLY A 425 9.33 26.23 -10.72
C GLY A 425 10.32 25.41 -11.55
N GLU A 426 10.02 24.15 -11.86
CA GLU A 426 10.74 23.38 -12.89
C GLU A 426 9.80 23.11 -14.07
N THR A 427 10.13 23.69 -15.22
CA THR A 427 9.56 23.31 -16.51
C THR A 427 9.69 21.81 -16.71
N ALA A 428 8.60 21.14 -17.09
CA ALA A 428 8.60 19.73 -17.47
C ALA A 428 9.72 19.46 -18.49
N PRO A 429 10.58 18.45 -18.29
CA PRO A 429 11.51 18.04 -19.32
C PRO A 429 10.68 17.35 -20.41
N PHE A 430 10.69 17.93 -21.61
CA PHE A 430 10.28 17.27 -22.83
C PHE A 430 11.03 15.96 -23.07
#